data_AF-A0A241VQ22-F1
#
_entry.id   AF-A0A241VQ22-F1
#
_cell.length_a   1.000
_cell.length_b   1.000
_cell.length_c   1.000
_cell.angle_alpha   90.00
_cell.angle_beta   90.00
_cell.angle_gamma   90.00
#
_symmetry.space_group_name_H-M   'P 1'
#
loop_
_entity.id
_entity.type
_entity.pdbx_description
1 polymer ?
#
loop_
_entity_poly.entity_id
_entity_poly.type
_entity_poly.pdbx_seq_one_letter_code
_entity_poly.pdbx_strand_id
1 'polypeptide(L)' 'MNKGILAFWIWQLGSIPTLIYLMFFNTNYNWWNWIILIPCNLFLAEIWPIYWFFKWVGFAS' A
#
# COMPACT_ATOMS: atom_id res chain seq x y z
N MET A 1 -9.87 11.91 -20.90
CA MET A 1 -9.40 10.75 -20.11
C MET A 1 -10.56 10.25 -19.26
N ASN A 2 -10.86 8.94 -19.26
CA ASN A 2 -11.94 8.39 -18.44
C ASN A 2 -11.66 8.67 -16.95
N LYS A 3 -12.63 9.23 -16.23
CA LYS A 3 -12.49 9.59 -14.80
C LYS A 3 -12.05 8.39 -13.94
N GLY A 4 -12.54 7.18 -14.26
CA GLY A 4 -12.13 5.95 -13.58
C GLY A 4 -10.65 5.57 -13.80
N ILE A 5 -10.13 5.77 -15.01
CA ILE A 5 -8.71 5.53 -15.30
C ILE A 5 -7.83 6.52 -14.53
N LEU A 6 -8.26 7.79 -14.48
CA LEU A 6 -7.55 8.84 -13.76
C LEU A 6 -7.49 8.56 -12.25
N ALA A 7 -8.62 8.16 -11.65
CA ALA A 7 -8.67 7.75 -10.24
C ALA A 7 -7.79 6.53 -9.96
N PHE A 8 -7.79 5.52 -10.85
CA PHE A 8 -6.93 4.35 -10.74
C PHE A 8 -5.44 4.73 -10.75
N TRP A 9 -5.00 5.62 -11.63
CA TRP A 9 -3.60 6.05 -11.66
C TRP A 9 -3.20 6.86 -10.42
N ILE A 10 -4.05 7.76 -9.94
CA ILE A 10 -3.82 8.47 -8.69
C ILE A 10 -3.69 7.49 -7.52
N TRP A 11 -4.53 6.46 -7.50
CA TRP A 11 -4.49 5.41 -6.51
C TRP A 11 -3.16 4.63 -6.54
N GLN A 12 -2.74 4.20 -7.72
CA GLN A 12 -1.48 3.48 -7.91
C GLN A 12 -0.25 4.32 -7.53
N LEU A 13 -0.30 5.64 -7.67
CA LEU A 13 0.76 6.54 -7.19
C LEU A 13 0.95 6.48 -5.66
N GLY A 14 -0.09 6.12 -4.90
CA GLY A 14 0.02 5.89 -3.46
C GLY A 14 0.39 4.46 -3.10
N SER A 15 -0.18 3.46 -3.79
CA SER A 15 0.04 2.06 -3.44
C SER A 15 1.44 1.55 -3.83
N ILE A 16 1.99 1.96 -4.98
CA ILE A 16 3.31 1.51 -5.45
C ILE A 16 4.45 1.94 -4.50
N PRO A 17 4.59 3.22 -4.10
CA PRO A 17 5.60 3.62 -3.13
C PRO A 17 5.41 2.94 -1.76
N THR A 18 4.16 2.72 -1.36
CA THR A 18 3.83 2.03 -0.11
C THR A 18 4.27 0.57 -0.15
N LEU A 19 4.07 -0.12 -1.28
CA LEU A 19 4.54 -1.48 -1.50
C LEU A 19 6.07 -1.54 -1.44
N ILE A 20 6.76 -0.62 -2.11
CA ILE A 20 8.23 -0.53 -2.08
C ILE A 20 8.70 -0.31 -0.64
N TYR A 21 8.08 0.62 0.09
CA TYR A 21 8.42 0.86 1.49
C TYR A 21 8.24 -0.40 2.35
N LEU A 22 7.08 -1.07 2.24
CA LEU A 22 6.79 -2.30 2.96
C LEU A 22 7.82 -3.39 2.64
N MET A 23 8.07 -3.63 1.36
CA MET A 23 8.91 -4.73 0.91
C MET A 23 10.38 -4.54 1.26
N PHE A 24 10.92 -3.33 1.22
CA PHE A 24 12.37 -3.10 1.32
C PHE A 24 12.83 -2.40 2.60
N PHE A 25 11.96 -1.64 3.26
CA PHE A 25 12.33 -0.82 4.42
C PHE A 25 11.64 -1.26 5.72
N ASN A 26 10.48 -1.91 5.63
CA ASN A 26 9.71 -2.32 6.80
C ASN A 26 9.76 -3.82 7.10
N THR A 27 10.12 -4.64 6.10
CA THR A 27 10.04 -6.11 6.21
C THR A 27 11.42 -6.74 6.39
N ASN A 28 11.54 -7.64 7.37
CA ASN A 28 12.70 -8.50 7.54
C ASN A 28 12.43 -9.90 6.97
N TYR A 29 13.07 -10.21 5.85
CA TYR A 29 12.94 -11.53 5.23
C TYR A 29 13.88 -12.56 5.88
N ASN A 30 13.35 -13.76 6.07
CA ASN A 30 14.08 -14.98 6.34
C ASN A 30 13.72 -16.01 5.25
N TRP A 31 14.39 -17.15 5.23
CA TRP A 31 14.32 -18.12 4.13
C TRP A 31 12.94 -18.73 3.82
N TRP A 32 11.93 -18.58 4.68
CA TRP A 32 10.55 -19.03 4.42
C TRP A 32 9.51 -17.91 4.50
N ASN A 33 9.71 -16.92 5.36
CA ASN A 33 8.67 -15.94 5.67
C ASN A 33 8.31 -15.06 4.46
N TRP A 34 9.21 -14.94 3.48
CA TRP A 34 9.00 -14.15 2.27
C TRP A 34 7.79 -14.62 1.48
N ILE A 35 7.45 -15.92 1.54
CA ILE A 35 6.27 -16.50 0.87
C ILE A 35 4.97 -15.90 1.42
N ILE A 36 4.94 -15.56 2.71
CA ILE A 36 3.77 -14.99 3.39
C ILE A 36 3.82 -13.46 3.36
N LEU A 37 5.00 -12.90 3.61
CA LEU A 37 5.19 -11.45 3.73
C LEU A 37 4.97 -10.72 2.41
N ILE A 38 5.38 -11.29 1.27
CA ILE A 38 5.16 -10.66 -0.04
C ILE A 38 3.64 -10.50 -0.32
N PRO A 39 2.80 -11.56 -0.24
CA PRO A 39 1.36 -11.41 -0.36
C PRO A 39 0.76 -10.45 0.66
N CYS A 40 1.14 -10.53 1.93
CA CYS A 40 0.65 -9.61 2.97
C CYS A 40 0.97 -8.15 2.63
N ASN A 41 2.19 -7.87 2.18
CA ASN A 41 2.61 -6.53 1.80
C ASN A 41 1.88 -6.02 0.55
N LEU A 42 1.55 -6.89 -0.41
CA LEU A 42 0.72 -6.53 -1.56
C LEU A 42 -0.69 -6.10 -1.15
N PHE A 43 -1.35 -6.87 -0.28
CA PHE A 43 -2.67 -6.48 0.24
C PHE A 43 -2.61 -5.21 1.09
N LEU A 44 -1.59 -5.11 1.94
CA LEU A 44 -1.42 -3.96 2.82
C LEU A 44 -1.10 -2.68 2.03
N ALA A 45 -0.32 -2.77 0.95
CA ALA A 45 0.00 -1.61 0.10
C ALA A 45 -1.23 -0.97 -0.54
N GLU A 46 -2.27 -1.75 -0.80
CA GLU A 46 -3.55 -1.24 -1.31
C GLU A 46 -4.40 -0.67 -0.15
N ILE A 47 -4.48 -1.32 1.01
CA ILE A 47 -5.37 -0.83 2.09
C ILE A 47 -4.76 0.37 2.84
N TRP A 48 -3.44 0.43 2.97
CA TRP A 48 -2.77 1.38 3.85
C TRP A 48 -2.91 2.85 3.41
N PRO A 49 -2.84 3.22 2.12
CA PRO A 49 -3.15 4.57 1.67
C PRO A 49 -4.58 5.02 2.04
N ILE A 50 -5.55 4.08 2.11
CA ILE A 50 -6.92 4.38 2.56
C ILE A 50 -6.91 4.80 4.03
N TYR A 51 -6.22 4.03 4.89
CA TYR A 51 -6.11 4.33 6.33
C TYR A 51 -5.52 5.72 6.55
N TRP A 52 -4.41 6.03 5.88
CA TRP A 52 -3.80 7.35 6.00
C TRP A 52 -4.75 8.41 5.49
N PHE A 53 -5.37 8.25 4.31
CA PHE A 53 -6.33 9.22 3.80
C PHE A 53 -7.40 9.58 4.83
N PHE A 54 -8.04 8.59 5.46
CA PHE A 54 -9.01 8.85 6.53
C PHE A 54 -8.41 9.51 7.77
N LYS A 55 -7.18 9.13 8.16
CA LYS A 55 -6.46 9.76 9.26
C LYS A 55 -6.14 11.23 8.99
N TRP A 56 -5.65 11.55 7.78
CA TRP A 56 -5.36 12.92 7.35
C TRP A 56 -6.61 13.79 7.25
N VAL A 57 -7.75 13.20 6.89
CA VAL A 57 -9.05 13.89 6.83
C VAL A 57 -9.74 13.95 8.21
N GLY A 58 -9.12 13.41 9.27
CA GLY A 58 -9.60 13.51 10.65
C GLY A 58 -10.74 12.54 11.01
N PHE A 59 -10.98 11.52 10.19
CA PHE A 59 -11.99 10.49 10.45
C PHE A 59 -11.50 9.35 11.36
N ALA A 60 -10.18 9.22 11.56
CA ALA A 60 -9.58 8.23 12.44
C ALA A 60 -8.73 8.97 13.49
N SER A 61 -9.21 9.00 14.74
CA SER A 61 -8.52 9.53 15.93
C SER A 61 -7.48 8.56 16.48
#